data_AF-A0A383VNN9-F1
#
_entry.id   AF-A0A383VNN9-F1
#
_cell.length_a   1.000
_cell.length_b   1.000
_cell.length_c   1.000
_cell.angle_alpha   90.00
_cell.angle_beta   90.00
_cell.angle_gamma   90.00
#
_symmetry.space_group_name_H-M   'P 1'
#
loop_
_entity.id
_entity.type
_entity.pdbx_description
1 polymer ?
#
loop_
_entity_poly.entity_id
_entity_poly.type
_entity_poly.pdbx_seq_one_letter_code
_entity_poly.pdbx_strand_id
1 'polypeptide(L)'
;SHGLTAKSSVGVAALVGPRVALTALHNLPLGSAVGYTGQLVQPRSAAAGSSKLGFTVVNTYPTKDLAVLSVFHIEQQQQQQQQQQQESPRGWFTLYDGDVQGLVGTTLWLATYHLALQPSLPEFVTGLGLMRAHPIKVCGKGEKLLYSATTTRYKADSGSPLLTADGDIVGLHVEGVDAMSESVQLTEAELLSVEKQQLCLASLLGESMREQLRQHQ
;
A
#
# COMPACT_ATOMS: atom_id res chain seq x y z
N SER A 1 -6.46 9.47 35.46
CA SER A 1 -6.91 8.55 34.40
C SER A 1 -6.51 9.12 33.04
N HIS A 2 -5.34 8.72 32.53
CA HIS A 2 -4.90 9.18 31.21
C HIS A 2 -5.57 8.34 30.13
N GLY A 3 -6.60 8.91 29.49
CA GLY A 3 -7.18 8.35 28.28
C GLY A 3 -6.16 8.43 27.15
N LEU A 4 -5.57 7.29 26.80
CA LEU A 4 -4.90 7.10 25.53
C LEU A 4 -5.97 7.21 24.44
N THR A 5 -6.12 8.39 23.86
CA THR A 5 -6.80 8.54 22.57
C THR A 5 -5.99 7.73 21.57
N ALA A 6 -6.56 6.63 21.06
CA ALA A 6 -5.95 5.84 20.01
C ALA A 6 -5.63 6.78 18.85
N LYS A 7 -4.35 7.01 18.56
CA LYS A 7 -3.94 7.72 17.34
C LYS A 7 -4.43 6.88 16.17
N SER A 8 -5.43 7.37 15.45
CA SER A 8 -5.85 6.76 14.19
C SER A 8 -4.74 6.98 13.17
N SER A 9 -3.96 5.95 12.87
CA SER A 9 -3.14 5.91 11.66
C SER A 9 -4.07 5.72 10.46
N VAL A 10 -3.87 6.55 9.43
CA VAL A 10 -4.53 6.39 8.14
C VAL A 10 -3.45 5.96 7.17
N GLY A 11 -3.73 4.92 6.40
CA GLY A 11 -2.83 4.43 5.36
C GLY A 11 -3.59 3.68 4.28
N VAL A 12 -2.84 3.17 3.31
CA VAL A 12 -3.37 2.53 2.11
C VAL A 12 -3.18 1.03 2.17
N ALA A 13 -4.14 0.29 1.64
CA ALA A 13 -4.02 -1.14 1.38
C ALA A 13 -4.36 -1.44 -0.08
N ALA A 14 -3.61 -2.35 -0.70
CA ALA A 14 -3.82 -2.81 -2.07
C ALA A 14 -4.44 -4.21 -2.06
N LEU A 15 -5.59 -4.39 -2.73
CA LEU A 15 -6.18 -5.71 -2.94
C LEU A 15 -5.36 -6.46 -4.00
N VAL A 16 -4.86 -7.63 -3.63
CA VAL A 16 -4.04 -8.52 -4.49
C VAL A 16 -4.71 -9.86 -4.76
N GLY A 17 -5.93 -10.03 -4.27
CA GLY A 17 -6.79 -11.17 -4.53
C GLY A 17 -8.19 -10.94 -3.96
N PRO A 18 -9.11 -11.89 -4.14
CA PRO A 18 -10.52 -11.73 -3.74
C PRO A 18 -10.73 -11.45 -2.25
N ARG A 19 -9.80 -11.92 -1.41
CA ARG A 19 -9.86 -11.76 0.05
C ARG A 19 -8.52 -11.39 0.65
N VAL A 20 -7.58 -10.90 -0.17
CA VAL A 20 -6.22 -10.62 0.29
C VAL A 20 -5.85 -9.19 -0.06
N ALA A 21 -5.37 -8.47 0.94
CA ALA A 21 -4.77 -7.15 0.75
C ALA A 21 -3.37 -7.08 1.37
N LEU A 22 -2.57 -6.16 0.86
CA LEU A 22 -1.26 -5.81 1.41
C LEU A 22 -1.29 -4.36 1.91
N THR A 23 -0.61 -4.07 3.02
CA THR A 23 -0.44 -2.72 3.56
C THR A 23 0.96 -2.59 4.17
N ALA A 24 1.40 -1.35 4.42
CA ALA A 24 2.54 -1.12 5.31
C ALA A 24 2.20 -1.57 6.74
N LEU A 25 3.15 -2.17 7.45
CA LEU A 25 2.95 -2.70 8.80
C LEU A 25 2.73 -1.57 9.80
N HIS A 26 3.46 -0.46 9.69
CA HIS A 26 3.28 0.71 10.57
C HIS A 26 1.93 1.44 10.41
N ASN A 27 1.14 1.12 9.37
CA ASN A 27 -0.25 1.60 9.28
C ASN A 27 -1.13 0.97 10.36
N LEU A 28 -0.73 -0.18 10.91
CA LEU A 28 -1.46 -0.89 11.96
C LEU A 28 -1.05 -0.33 13.34
N PRO A 29 -1.94 -0.38 14.35
CA PRO A 29 -1.58 0.02 15.71
C PRO A 29 -0.33 -0.68 16.21
N LEU A 30 0.50 0.03 17.00
CA LEU A 30 1.70 -0.54 17.61
C LEU A 30 1.37 -1.84 18.36
N GLY A 31 2.10 -2.91 18.06
CA GLY A 31 1.87 -4.23 18.67
C GLY A 31 0.74 -5.05 18.04
N SER A 32 0.19 -4.63 16.89
CA SER A 32 -0.77 -5.43 16.13
C SER A 32 -0.12 -6.74 15.68
N ALA A 33 -0.49 -7.83 16.36
CA ALA A 33 -0.10 -9.17 16.00
C ALA A 33 -1.04 -9.74 14.92
N VAL A 34 -0.64 -10.88 14.34
CA VAL A 34 -1.56 -11.75 13.59
C VAL A 34 -2.83 -11.97 14.42
N GLY A 35 -3.99 -11.78 13.78
CA GLY A 35 -5.32 -11.81 14.41
C GLY A 35 -5.92 -10.43 14.68
N TYR A 36 -5.16 -9.33 14.61
CA TYR A 36 -5.72 -7.98 14.73
C TYR A 36 -6.77 -7.72 13.64
N THR A 37 -7.89 -7.11 14.01
CA THR A 37 -8.99 -6.78 13.09
C THR A 37 -9.22 -5.29 12.96
N GLY A 38 -9.57 -4.84 11.76
CA GLY A 38 -9.92 -3.44 11.52
C GLY A 38 -10.88 -3.27 10.35
N GLN A 39 -10.98 -2.04 9.85
CA GLN A 39 -11.82 -1.69 8.71
C GLN A 39 -10.99 -1.04 7.60
N LEU A 40 -11.32 -1.39 6.35
CA LEU A 40 -10.88 -0.70 5.14
C LEU A 40 -12.07 0.07 4.58
N VAL A 41 -11.80 1.26 4.04
CA VAL A 41 -12.77 2.01 3.26
C VAL A 41 -12.38 1.84 1.80
N GLN A 42 -13.21 1.12 1.04
CA GLN A 42 -13.05 1.03 -0.41
C GLN A 42 -13.75 2.23 -1.04
N PRO A 43 -13.02 3.13 -1.71
CA PRO A 43 -13.65 4.19 -2.47
C PRO A 43 -14.40 3.57 -3.66
N ARG A 44 -15.63 4.02 -3.89
CA ARG A 44 -16.28 3.82 -5.18
C ARG A 44 -16.28 5.14 -5.94
N SER A 45 -16.60 5.07 -7.23
CA SER A 45 -16.91 6.28 -8.01
C SER A 45 -17.90 7.17 -7.26
N ALA A 46 -17.84 8.49 -7.44
CA ALA A 46 -18.69 9.49 -6.77
C ALA A 46 -20.20 9.16 -6.77
N ALA A 47 -20.68 8.30 -7.68
CA ALA A 47 -22.07 7.87 -7.79
C ALA A 47 -22.48 6.68 -6.89
N ALA A 48 -21.55 5.92 -6.29
CA ALA A 48 -21.85 4.60 -5.71
C ALA A 48 -21.62 4.47 -4.19
N GLY A 49 -21.21 5.55 -3.51
CA GLY A 49 -20.91 5.58 -2.07
C GLY A 49 -19.65 4.79 -1.68
N SER A 50 -19.07 5.01 -0.50
CA SER A 50 -17.94 4.17 -0.03
C SER A 50 -18.45 2.84 0.54
N SER A 51 -17.77 1.73 0.24
CA SER A 51 -18.06 0.45 0.89
C SER A 51 -17.02 0.12 1.96
N LYS A 52 -17.49 -0.37 3.12
CA LYS A 52 -16.61 -0.76 4.23
C LYS A 52 -16.34 -2.25 4.17
N LEU A 53 -15.06 -2.61 4.23
CA LEU A 53 -14.60 -3.99 4.35
C LEU A 53 -13.97 -4.17 5.73
N GLY A 54 -14.18 -5.33 6.35
CA GLY A 54 -13.45 -5.76 7.52
C GLY A 54 -12.15 -6.43 7.08
N PHE A 55 -11.15 -6.41 7.95
CA PHE A 55 -9.93 -7.18 7.73
C PHE A 55 -9.44 -7.85 9.00
N THR A 56 -8.64 -8.89 8.81
CA THR A 56 -7.82 -9.54 9.84
C THR A 56 -6.38 -9.62 9.37
N VAL A 57 -5.41 -9.26 10.20
CA VAL A 57 -3.98 -9.45 9.91
C VAL A 57 -3.67 -10.94 9.95
N VAL A 58 -3.22 -11.52 8.83
CA VAL A 58 -2.91 -12.96 8.74
C VAL A 58 -1.42 -13.24 8.74
N ASN A 59 -0.60 -12.29 8.33
CA ASN A 59 0.85 -12.40 8.39
C ASN A 59 1.52 -11.02 8.45
N THR A 60 2.73 -10.95 8.98
CA THR A 60 3.54 -9.72 9.04
C THR A 60 4.99 -10.00 8.66
N TYR A 61 5.63 -9.00 8.05
CA TYR A 61 7.02 -9.03 7.65
C TYR A 61 7.72 -7.77 8.18
N PRO A 62 8.16 -7.77 9.45
CA PRO A 62 8.69 -6.58 10.09
C PRO A 62 9.92 -5.99 9.40
N THR A 63 10.80 -6.83 8.85
CA THR A 63 11.99 -6.37 8.11
C THR A 63 11.66 -5.64 6.81
N LYS A 64 10.45 -5.85 6.29
CA LYS A 64 9.92 -5.23 5.08
C LYS A 64 8.82 -4.22 5.37
N ASP A 65 8.52 -3.96 6.63
CA ASP A 65 7.41 -3.09 7.05
C ASP A 65 6.11 -3.41 6.28
N LEU A 66 5.77 -4.69 6.16
CA LEU A 66 4.62 -5.17 5.38
C LEU A 66 3.70 -6.05 6.22
N ALA A 67 2.40 -5.94 5.99
CA ALA A 67 1.38 -6.83 6.55
C ALA A 67 0.46 -7.39 5.45
N VAL A 68 0.07 -8.66 5.62
CA VAL A 68 -0.92 -9.34 4.78
C VAL A 68 -2.24 -9.39 5.53
N LEU A 69 -3.30 -8.97 4.86
CA LEU A 69 -4.64 -8.86 5.42
C LEU A 69 -5.57 -9.85 4.72
N SER A 70 -6.37 -10.58 5.49
CA SER A 70 -7.57 -11.26 5.00
C SER A 70 -8.75 -10.29 5.06
N VAL A 71 -9.44 -10.08 3.95
CA VAL A 71 -10.50 -9.07 3.78
C VAL A 71 -11.88 -9.73 3.66
N PHE A 72 -12.91 -9.13 4.27
CA PHE A 72 -14.29 -9.61 4.27
C PHE A 72 -15.31 -8.45 4.29
N HIS A 73 -16.57 -8.70 3.92
CA HIS A 73 -17.61 -7.66 3.96
C HIS A 73 -18.21 -7.52 5.37
N ILE A 74 -18.31 -6.30 5.89
CA ILE A 74 -18.81 -6.03 7.26
C ILE A 74 -20.33 -6.26 7.38
N GLU A 75 -21.08 -5.99 6.30
CA GLU A 75 -22.55 -6.13 6.27
C GLU A 75 -23.03 -7.58 6.47
N GLN A 76 -22.12 -8.57 6.51
CA GLN A 76 -22.44 -10.00 6.65
C GLN A 76 -22.50 -10.54 8.09
N GLN A 77 -22.25 -9.73 9.14
CA GLN A 77 -22.46 -10.23 10.52
C GLN A 77 -23.90 -10.14 11.03
N GLN A 78 -24.81 -9.39 10.39
CA GLN A 78 -26.21 -9.28 10.83
C GLN A 78 -27.25 -9.99 9.95
N GLN A 79 -26.88 -10.53 8.78
CA GLN A 79 -27.83 -11.26 7.91
C GLN A 79 -27.19 -12.52 7.30
N GLN A 80 -26.94 -13.54 8.12
CA GLN A 80 -26.91 -14.91 7.60
C GLN A 80 -28.34 -15.42 7.47
N GLN A 81 -28.93 -15.22 6.29
CA GLN A 81 -29.93 -16.08 5.63
C GLN A 81 -30.67 -15.24 4.57
N GLN A 82 -30.07 -15.05 3.40
CA GLN A 82 -30.72 -15.29 2.11
C GLN A 82 -29.78 -14.96 0.96
N GLN A 83 -29.58 -15.99 0.14
CA GLN A 83 -29.12 -16.01 -1.25
C GLN A 83 -27.67 -15.64 -1.57
N GLN A 84 -26.99 -16.71 -1.97
CA GLN A 84 -25.73 -16.78 -2.68
C GLN A 84 -25.75 -15.91 -3.95
N GLN A 85 -25.03 -14.79 -3.89
CA GLN A 85 -24.13 -14.35 -4.95
C GLN A 85 -23.13 -13.40 -4.30
N GLN A 86 -22.04 -13.99 -3.84
CA GLN A 86 -20.95 -13.28 -3.18
C GLN A 86 -20.23 -12.48 -4.27
N GLU A 87 -20.58 -11.20 -4.46
CA GLU A 87 -19.78 -10.32 -5.29
C GLU A 87 -18.40 -10.22 -4.64
N SER A 88 -17.41 -10.87 -5.27
CA SER A 88 -16.01 -10.66 -4.89
C SER A 88 -15.68 -9.17 -5.10
N PRO A 89 -14.76 -8.59 -4.30
CA PRO A 89 -14.25 -7.26 -4.58
C PRO A 89 -13.86 -7.15 -6.06
N ARG A 90 -14.45 -6.18 -6.77
CA ARG A 90 -14.22 -6.01 -8.21
C ARG A 90 -12.83 -5.45 -8.44
N GLY A 91 -11.99 -6.22 -9.13
CA GLY A 91 -10.63 -5.84 -9.51
C GLY A 91 -9.62 -6.00 -8.37
N TRP A 92 -8.57 -6.78 -8.61
CA TRP A 92 -7.39 -6.85 -7.76
C TRP A 92 -6.16 -6.64 -8.64
N PHE A 93 -5.10 -6.14 -8.03
CA PHE A 93 -3.83 -5.98 -8.71
C PHE A 93 -3.13 -7.33 -8.86
N THR A 94 -2.46 -7.51 -9.98
CA THR A 94 -1.49 -8.58 -10.23
C THR A 94 -0.16 -8.23 -9.57
N LEU A 95 0.63 -9.25 -9.23
CA LEU A 95 1.96 -9.07 -8.65
C LEU A 95 3.01 -9.16 -9.77
N TYR A 96 3.92 -8.19 -9.81
CA TYR A 96 5.03 -8.22 -10.76
C TYR A 96 5.96 -9.41 -10.47
N ASP A 97 6.21 -10.23 -11.50
CA ASP A 97 7.01 -11.46 -11.42
C ASP A 97 8.34 -11.39 -12.18
N GLY A 98 8.61 -10.27 -12.85
CA GLY A 98 9.87 -10.03 -13.54
C GLY A 98 11.03 -9.65 -12.61
N ASP A 99 12.19 -9.41 -13.23
CA ASP A 99 13.36 -8.88 -12.53
C ASP A 99 13.13 -7.41 -12.15
N VAL A 100 13.23 -7.10 -10.85
CA VAL A 100 13.07 -5.74 -10.32
C VAL A 100 14.26 -4.86 -10.71
N GLN A 101 15.45 -5.42 -10.92
CA GLN A 101 16.60 -4.64 -11.42
C GLN A 101 16.32 -4.09 -12.82
N GLY A 102 15.59 -4.83 -13.65
CA GLY A 102 15.15 -4.39 -14.98
C GLY A 102 14.18 -3.20 -14.95
N LEU A 103 13.63 -2.84 -13.80
CA LEU A 103 12.75 -1.67 -13.65
C LEU A 103 13.52 -0.37 -13.36
N VAL A 104 14.80 -0.44 -13.02
CA VAL A 104 15.63 0.76 -12.76
C VAL A 104 15.72 1.62 -14.03
N GLY A 105 15.45 2.92 -13.90
CA GLY A 105 15.42 3.85 -15.03
C GLY A 105 14.14 3.82 -15.87
N THR A 106 13.16 2.98 -15.52
CA THR A 106 11.84 2.96 -16.18
C THR A 106 10.87 3.97 -15.54
N THR A 107 9.61 3.99 -15.99
CA THR A 107 8.54 4.75 -15.33
C THR A 107 7.62 3.79 -14.60
N LEU A 108 7.45 4.02 -13.30
CA LEU A 108 6.43 3.38 -12.47
C LEU A 108 5.35 4.40 -12.07
N TRP A 109 4.27 3.90 -11.49
CA TRP A 109 3.15 4.71 -11.04
C TRP A 109 2.83 4.41 -9.58
N LEU A 110 2.91 5.40 -8.71
CA LEU A 110 2.44 5.31 -7.35
C LEU A 110 0.93 5.57 -7.33
N ALA A 111 0.14 4.57 -6.98
CA ALA A 111 -1.31 4.70 -6.84
C ALA A 111 -1.65 5.12 -5.42
N THR A 112 -1.85 6.43 -5.23
CA THR A 112 -2.11 7.04 -3.93
C THR A 112 -3.54 7.57 -3.86
N TYR A 113 -4.05 7.76 -2.65
CA TYR A 113 -5.23 8.58 -2.46
C TYR A 113 -4.84 10.04 -2.39
N HIS A 114 -5.56 10.89 -3.13
CA HIS A 114 -5.57 12.31 -2.82
C HIS A 114 -6.31 12.50 -1.50
N LEU A 115 -5.63 12.23 -0.38
CA LEU A 115 -6.07 12.58 0.96
C LEU A 115 -5.91 14.09 1.12
N ALA A 116 -6.72 14.83 0.34
CA ALA A 116 -7.12 16.16 0.71
C ALA A 116 -7.98 15.98 1.97
N LEU A 117 -7.33 15.99 3.13
CA LEU A 117 -7.96 16.40 4.38
C LEU A 117 -8.48 17.82 4.16
N GLN A 118 -9.62 17.98 3.50
CA GLN A 118 -10.43 19.18 3.58
C GLN A 118 -11.26 19.02 4.86
N PRO A 119 -10.92 19.75 5.95
CA PRO A 119 -11.61 19.62 7.22
C PRO A 119 -13.11 19.93 7.14
N SER A 120 -13.52 20.59 6.05
CA SER A 120 -14.89 21.06 5.77
C SER A 120 -15.73 20.11 4.93
N LEU A 121 -15.17 19.03 4.38
CA LEU A 121 -15.95 18.06 3.60
C LEU A 121 -16.32 16.86 4.47
N PRO A 122 -17.62 16.50 4.56
CA PRO A 122 -18.10 15.42 5.42
C PRO A 122 -17.67 14.03 4.96
N GLU A 123 -17.11 13.93 3.76
CA GLU A 123 -16.67 12.70 3.13
C GLU A 123 -15.24 12.91 2.62
N PHE A 124 -14.35 11.96 2.92
CA PHE A 124 -13.05 11.89 2.27
C PHE A 124 -13.30 11.88 0.75
N VAL A 125 -12.99 12.98 0.05
CA VAL A 125 -13.05 13.03 -1.41
C VAL A 125 -11.90 12.17 -1.94
N THR A 126 -12.16 10.87 -2.01
CA THR A 126 -11.21 9.79 -2.23
C THR A 126 -11.07 9.54 -3.73
N GLY A 127 -10.41 10.47 -4.42
CA GLY A 127 -9.90 10.19 -5.75
C GLY A 127 -8.63 9.34 -5.65
N LEU A 128 -8.63 8.15 -6.25
CA LEU A 128 -7.38 7.45 -6.56
C LEU A 128 -6.62 8.29 -7.58
N GLY A 129 -5.42 8.72 -7.22
CA GLY A 129 -4.48 9.42 -8.08
C GLY A 129 -3.33 8.50 -8.47
N LEU A 130 -2.83 8.68 -9.69
CA LEU A 130 -1.59 8.06 -10.15
C LEU A 130 -0.51 9.15 -10.21
N MET A 131 0.58 8.94 -9.49
CA MET A 131 1.76 9.80 -9.56
C MET A 131 2.89 9.06 -10.24
N ARG A 132 3.60 9.73 -11.15
CA ARG A 132 4.81 9.16 -11.75
C ARG A 132 5.88 8.96 -10.68
N ALA A 133 6.50 7.79 -10.73
CA ALA A 133 7.61 7.41 -9.90
C ALA A 133 8.77 6.95 -10.81
N HIS A 134 9.98 7.37 -10.48
CA HIS A 134 11.19 7.02 -11.22
C HIS A 134 12.06 6.13 -10.33
N PRO A 135 12.17 4.82 -10.62
CA PRO A 135 13.01 3.92 -9.87
C PRO A 135 14.48 4.27 -10.08
N ILE A 136 15.17 4.48 -8.96
CA ILE A 136 16.57 4.90 -8.94
C ILE A 136 17.46 3.67 -8.80
N LYS A 137 17.20 2.84 -7.78
CA LYS A 137 17.99 1.62 -7.54
C LYS A 137 17.32 0.69 -6.57
N VAL A 138 17.70 -0.58 -6.64
CA VAL A 138 17.32 -1.60 -5.67
C VAL A 138 18.33 -1.62 -4.52
N CYS A 139 17.84 -1.58 -3.28
CA CYS A 139 18.60 -1.50 -2.04
C CYS A 139 18.30 -2.70 -1.11
N GLY A 140 18.98 -2.76 0.04
CA GLY A 140 18.66 -3.72 1.11
C GLY A 140 18.70 -5.18 0.65
N LYS A 141 19.75 -5.60 -0.08
CA LYS A 141 19.89 -6.96 -0.65
C LYS A 141 18.73 -7.39 -1.58
N GLY A 142 18.08 -6.45 -2.27
CA GLY A 142 16.98 -6.79 -3.17
C GLY A 142 15.59 -6.67 -2.53
N GLU A 143 15.50 -6.15 -1.31
CA GLU A 143 14.23 -6.08 -0.57
C GLU A 143 13.55 -4.72 -0.65
N LYS A 144 14.27 -3.67 -1.07
CA LYS A 144 13.75 -2.30 -1.15
C LYS A 144 14.04 -1.71 -2.52
N LEU A 145 13.14 -0.86 -3.00
CA LEU A 145 13.34 -0.03 -4.18
C LEU A 145 13.36 1.43 -3.78
N LEU A 146 14.47 2.10 -4.03
CA LEU A 146 14.56 3.55 -3.94
C LEU A 146 14.02 4.14 -5.24
N TYR A 147 13.10 5.10 -5.12
CA TYR A 147 12.55 5.80 -6.26
C TYR A 147 12.31 7.26 -5.91
N SER A 148 12.20 8.11 -6.94
CA SER A 148 11.78 9.49 -6.77
C SER A 148 10.34 9.69 -7.25
N ALA A 149 9.57 10.48 -6.52
CA ALA A 149 8.23 10.87 -6.90
C ALA A 149 7.93 12.31 -6.45
N THR A 150 6.98 12.97 -7.10
CA THR A 150 6.56 14.34 -6.76
C THR A 150 5.57 14.39 -5.60
N THR A 151 5.62 13.42 -4.67
CA THR A 151 4.60 13.30 -3.61
C THR A 151 4.52 14.61 -2.82
N THR A 152 3.33 15.04 -2.41
CA THR A 152 3.19 16.33 -1.70
C THR A 152 2.84 16.18 -0.23
N ARG A 153 2.42 15.00 0.26
CA ARG A 153 1.97 14.77 1.65
C ARG A 153 2.15 13.32 2.12
N TYR A 154 3.32 13.02 2.65
CA TYR A 154 3.85 11.67 2.93
C TYR A 154 3.07 10.73 3.87
N LYS A 155 2.30 11.24 4.84
CA LYS A 155 1.91 10.40 5.98
C LYS A 155 0.79 9.40 5.76
N ALA A 156 0.03 9.59 4.68
CA ALA A 156 -1.18 8.82 4.46
C ALA A 156 -1.09 7.93 3.20
N ASP A 157 0.05 8.01 2.52
CA ASP A 157 0.34 7.28 1.28
C ASP A 157 1.04 5.94 1.59
N SER A 158 1.48 5.71 2.83
CA SER A 158 2.09 4.44 3.25
C SER A 158 1.18 3.26 2.95
N GLY A 159 1.74 2.23 2.32
CA GLY A 159 1.01 1.09 1.78
C GLY A 159 0.45 1.28 0.37
N SER A 160 0.66 2.45 -0.26
CA SER A 160 0.26 2.68 -1.66
C SER A 160 1.05 1.78 -2.60
N PRO A 161 0.39 1.07 -3.53
CA PRO A 161 1.10 0.21 -4.46
C PRO A 161 1.88 1.02 -5.50
N LEU A 162 3.11 0.57 -5.76
CA LEU A 162 3.94 1.04 -6.86
C LEU A 162 3.74 0.09 -8.05
N LEU A 163 3.27 0.63 -9.16
CA LEU A 163 2.75 -0.10 -10.30
C LEU A 163 3.64 0.00 -11.54
N THR A 164 3.74 -1.09 -12.31
CA THR A 164 4.26 -1.06 -13.69
C THR A 164 3.28 -0.36 -14.64
N ALA A 165 3.69 -0.17 -15.89
CA ALA A 165 2.79 0.35 -16.93
C ALA A 165 1.58 -0.57 -17.20
N ASP A 166 1.75 -1.87 -16.96
CA ASP A 166 0.71 -2.90 -17.11
C ASP A 166 -0.21 -3.00 -15.87
N GLY A 167 0.11 -2.26 -14.80
CA GLY A 167 -0.67 -2.24 -13.57
C GLY A 167 -0.26 -3.29 -12.53
N ASP A 168 0.87 -3.96 -12.71
CA ASP A 168 1.39 -4.94 -11.75
C ASP A 168 2.04 -4.26 -10.55
N ILE A 169 1.81 -4.79 -9.34
CA ILE A 169 2.47 -4.31 -8.12
C ILE A 169 3.90 -4.80 -8.06
N VAL A 170 4.83 -3.86 -8.01
CA VAL A 170 6.27 -4.09 -7.78
C VAL A 170 6.58 -4.10 -6.27
N GLY A 171 5.93 -3.22 -5.52
CA GLY A 171 6.13 -3.06 -4.09
C GLY A 171 5.14 -2.08 -3.48
N LEU A 172 5.25 -1.85 -2.18
CA LEU A 172 4.42 -0.89 -1.45
C LEU A 172 5.25 0.28 -0.94
N HIS A 173 4.77 1.50 -1.14
CA HIS A 173 5.37 2.69 -0.55
C HIS A 173 5.45 2.58 0.98
N VAL A 174 6.61 2.89 1.52
CA VAL A 174 6.86 2.98 2.96
C VAL A 174 7.46 4.35 3.25
N GLU A 175 6.90 5.02 4.26
CA GLU A 175 7.30 6.37 4.66
C GLU A 175 8.81 6.48 4.95
N GLY A 176 9.41 7.56 4.43
CA GLY A 176 10.86 7.75 4.29
C GLY A 176 11.68 7.96 5.55
N VAL A 177 11.26 7.46 6.72
CA VAL A 177 12.12 7.46 7.93
C VAL A 177 13.39 6.61 7.71
N ASP A 178 13.35 5.67 6.75
CA ASP A 178 14.47 4.78 6.43
C ASP A 178 15.23 5.09 5.12
N ALA A 179 14.77 6.04 4.30
CA ALA A 179 15.47 6.38 3.05
C ALA A 179 16.83 7.08 3.31
N MET A 180 16.97 7.67 4.49
CA MET A 180 18.18 8.37 4.97
C MET A 180 18.97 7.56 6.03
N SER A 181 18.37 6.51 6.62
CA SER A 181 19.01 5.69 7.66
C SER A 181 19.84 4.56 7.06
N GLU A 182 19.40 4.00 5.93
CA GLU A 182 20.27 3.21 5.06
C GLU A 182 21.24 4.19 4.41
N SER A 183 22.54 3.89 4.48
CA SER A 183 23.62 4.70 3.90
C SER A 183 23.57 4.62 2.37
N VAL A 184 22.50 5.13 1.78
CA VAL A 184 22.23 5.15 0.36
C VAL A 184 23.23 6.12 -0.26
N GLN A 185 24.41 5.63 -0.63
CA GLN A 185 25.35 6.39 -1.43
C GLN A 185 24.73 6.60 -2.81
N LEU A 186 24.32 7.84 -3.08
CA LEU A 186 23.85 8.26 -4.40
C LEU A 186 25.04 8.82 -5.18
N THR A 187 25.11 8.46 -6.46
CA THR A 187 26.01 9.06 -7.44
C THR A 187 25.57 10.50 -7.74
N GLU A 188 26.48 11.30 -8.28
CA GLU A 188 26.19 12.70 -8.66
C GLU A 188 25.05 12.80 -9.68
N ALA A 189 24.95 11.84 -10.62
CA ALA A 189 23.86 11.77 -11.59
C ALA A 189 22.49 11.46 -10.95
N GLU A 190 22.46 10.59 -9.93
CA GLU A 190 21.24 10.30 -9.17
C GLU A 190 20.81 11.51 -8.35
N LEU A 191 21.75 12.25 -7.74
CA LEU A 191 21.45 13.48 -7.00
C LEU A 191 20.86 14.58 -7.90
N LEU A 192 21.40 14.76 -9.10
CA LEU A 192 20.90 15.73 -10.08
C LEU A 192 19.48 15.41 -10.57
N SER A 193 19.10 14.13 -10.63
CA SER A 193 17.73 13.72 -10.99
C SER A 193 16.68 14.04 -9.91
N VAL A 194 17.15 14.32 -8.68
CA VAL A 194 16.31 14.50 -7.47
C VAL A 194 16.01 15.98 -7.19
N GLU A 195 16.60 16.94 -7.90
CA GLU A 195 16.50 18.39 -7.59
C GLU A 195 15.08 18.98 -7.51
N LYS A 196 14.03 18.23 -7.91
CA LYS A 196 12.61 18.61 -7.73
C LYS A 196 11.71 17.47 -7.24
N GLN A 197 12.27 16.32 -6.87
CA GLN A 197 11.53 15.12 -6.52
C GLN A 197 11.93 14.62 -5.14
N GLN A 198 11.01 13.92 -4.47
CA GLN A 198 11.26 13.38 -3.15
C GLN A 198 11.71 11.93 -3.27
N LEU A 199 12.73 11.56 -2.51
CA LEU A 199 13.17 10.17 -2.39
C LEU A 199 12.17 9.39 -1.54
N CYS A 200 11.76 8.25 -2.06
CA CYS A 200 10.80 7.34 -1.46
C CYS A 200 11.39 5.92 -1.46
N LEU A 201 10.90 5.10 -0.52
CA LEU A 201 11.19 3.68 -0.50
C LEU A 201 9.92 2.90 -0.78
N ALA A 202 10.06 1.82 -1.52
CA ALA A 202 9.06 0.78 -1.60
C ALA A 202 9.64 -0.54 -1.09
N SER A 203 8.86 -1.23 -0.26
CA SER A 203 9.16 -2.61 0.13
C SER A 203 8.78 -3.55 -1.00
N LEU A 204 9.75 -4.33 -1.46
CA LEU A 204 9.58 -5.29 -2.55
C LEU A 204 8.97 -6.60 -2.03
N LEU A 205 8.06 -7.14 -2.84
CA LEU A 205 7.49 -8.46 -2.60
C LEU A 205 8.55 -9.52 -2.96
N GLY A 206 9.04 -10.26 -1.97
CA GLY A 206 10.00 -11.34 -2.21
C GLY A 206 9.36 -12.52 -2.94
N GLU A 207 10.17 -13.39 -3.57
CA GLU A 207 9.67 -14.58 -4.28
C GLU A 207 8.79 -15.48 -3.41
N SER A 208 9.24 -15.79 -2.19
CA SER A 208 8.47 -16.61 -1.25
C SER A 208 7.12 -16.00 -0.88
N MET A 209 7.07 -14.67 -0.76
CA MET A 209 5.82 -13.95 -0.48
C MET A 209 4.89 -13.98 -1.69
N ARG A 210 5.42 -13.76 -2.90
CA ARG A 210 4.64 -13.86 -4.14
C ARG A 210 4.05 -15.26 -4.30
N GLU A 211 4.83 -16.30 -4.01
CA GLU A 211 4.36 -17.69 -4.06
C GLU A 211 3.24 -17.96 -3.05
N GLN A 212 3.38 -17.49 -1.80
CA GLN A 212 2.31 -17.59 -0.80
C GLN A 212 1.05 -16.85 -1.22
N LEU A 213 1.18 -15.63 -1.77
CA LEU A 213 0.03 -14.84 -2.22
C LEU A 213 -0.68 -15.48 -3.41
N ARG A 214 0.06 -16.15 -4.33
CA ARG A 214 -0.52 -16.91 -5.44
C ARG A 214 -1.39 -18.09 -4.97
N GLN A 215 -1.09 -18.70 -3.83
CA GLN A 215 -1.94 -19.76 -3.26
C GLN A 215 -3.31 -19.23 -2.80
N HIS A 216 -3.48 -17.92 -2.74
CA HIS A 216 -4.70 -17.24 -2.30
C HIS A 216 -5.36 -16.38 -3.40
N GLN A 217 -4.86 -16.43 -4.64
CA GLN A 217 -5.46 -15.84 -5.84
C GLN A 217 -6.36 -16.87 -6.55
#